data_AF-A0A956LMQ6-F1
#
_entry.id   AF-A0A956LMQ6-F1
#
_cell.length_a   1.000
_cell.length_b   1.000
_cell.length_c   1.000
_cell.angle_alpha   90.00
_cell.angle_beta   90.00
_cell.angle_gamma   90.00
#
_symmetry.space_group_name_H-M   'P 1'
#
loop_
_entity.id
_entity.type
_entity.pdbx_description
1 polymer ?
#
loop_
_entity_poly.entity_id
_entity_poly.type
_entity_poly.pdbx_seq_one_letter_code
_entity_poly.pdbx_strand_id
1 'polypeptide(L)'
;MRGEEVRGEEPRGEETRGEEARGDEEVRGEETSSSGAAGRRPLAVVDGAMRAVVCRRFAPVSELTVEEVDEPTPARDEVLIDIHAAGVNFPDVLIVQGKYQARPGFPFIPGGEVAGVVRSVGAGVRDLAPGDPVFALCGVGGFAERVAVVRERVVKLDPRVDLRVAGGFVMTYATSLYALKDRARLAEGETLLVLGAAGGVGLAAVELGKRLGARVIAAASSAEKLELCAASGADLLLNYGALKGDDGRLDGRALKGEIRRLSGAGVDVTYDPVGG
;
A
#
# COMPACT_ATOMS: atom_id res chain seq x y z
N MET A 1 59.21 -17.72 6.84
CA MET A 1 59.45 -18.79 5.87
C MET A 1 58.44 -18.64 4.75
N ARG A 2 58.94 -18.29 3.55
CA ARG A 2 58.54 -18.69 2.17
C ARG A 2 57.02 -18.73 1.88
N GLY A 3 56.48 -17.83 1.05
CA GLY A 3 56.60 -17.79 -0.43
C GLY A 3 55.24 -18.26 -1.00
N GLU A 4 54.61 -17.72 -2.04
CA GLU A 4 55.07 -17.07 -3.27
C GLU A 4 53.99 -16.11 -3.82
N GLU A 5 54.46 -15.07 -4.52
CA GLU A 5 53.70 -14.23 -5.46
C GLU A 5 53.54 -14.97 -6.80
N VAL A 6 52.45 -14.72 -7.54
CA VAL A 6 52.50 -14.72 -9.01
C VAL A 6 51.65 -13.55 -9.54
N ARG A 7 52.32 -12.70 -10.33
CA ARG A 7 51.78 -11.61 -11.15
C ARG A 7 51.48 -12.09 -12.59
N GLY A 8 50.72 -11.27 -13.31
CA GLY A 8 50.76 -11.15 -14.78
C GLY A 8 49.45 -11.57 -15.44
N GLU A 9 48.93 -10.93 -16.49
CA GLU A 9 49.38 -9.85 -17.37
C GLU A 9 48.16 -9.43 -18.20
N GLU A 10 48.02 -8.14 -18.51
CA GLU A 10 47.20 -7.64 -19.63
C GLU A 10 47.92 -7.90 -20.96
N PRO A 11 47.18 -7.90 -22.09
CA PRO A 11 47.72 -7.32 -23.31
C PRO A 11 46.84 -6.21 -23.90
N ARG A 12 47.54 -5.23 -24.48
CA ARG A 12 47.08 -4.09 -25.28
C ARG A 12 46.88 -4.47 -26.76
N GLY A 13 46.14 -3.64 -27.51
CA GLY A 13 46.21 -3.51 -28.98
C GLY A 13 44.94 -2.89 -29.57
N GLU A 14 44.94 -1.58 -29.88
CA GLU A 14 45.02 -0.96 -31.24
C GLU A 14 43.64 -0.82 -31.92
N GLU A 15 43.04 0.38 -31.92
CA GLU A 15 43.06 1.42 -32.98
C GLU A 15 42.43 1.01 -34.32
N THR A 16 41.36 1.71 -34.74
CA THR A 16 41.34 2.52 -35.98
C THR A 16 40.01 3.29 -36.14
N ARG A 17 40.11 4.37 -36.92
CA ARG A 17 39.20 5.52 -37.10
C ARG A 17 38.24 5.35 -38.28
N GLY A 18 37.21 6.20 -38.29
CA GLY A 18 36.37 6.61 -39.43
C GLY A 18 35.12 7.31 -38.87
N GLU A 19 35.00 8.64 -38.78
CA GLU A 19 34.79 9.62 -39.88
C GLU A 19 33.61 9.17 -40.77
N GLU A 20 32.47 9.86 -40.85
CA GLU A 20 32.32 11.23 -41.37
C GLU A 20 31.03 11.92 -40.86
N ALA A 21 31.13 13.24 -40.77
CA ALA A 21 30.05 14.21 -40.65
C ALA A 21 29.37 14.47 -42.00
N ARG A 22 28.11 14.96 -41.95
CA ARG A 22 27.38 15.78 -42.96
C ARG A 22 25.95 15.93 -42.41
N GLY A 23 25.30 17.07 -42.34
CA GLY A 23 25.62 18.44 -42.71
C GLY A 23 24.41 19.28 -42.33
N ASP A 24 24.67 20.49 -41.84
CA ASP A 24 23.66 21.51 -41.59
C ASP A 24 23.03 21.97 -42.91
N GLU A 25 21.70 22.02 -42.96
CA GLU A 25 20.98 22.85 -43.92
C GLU A 25 20.00 23.74 -43.15
N GLU A 26 20.46 24.98 -42.88
CA GLU A 26 19.61 26.11 -42.56
C GLU A 26 18.78 26.47 -43.79
N VAL A 27 17.46 26.33 -43.70
CA VAL A 27 16.52 26.97 -44.62
C VAL A 27 15.77 28.06 -43.86
N ARG A 28 16.06 29.32 -44.22
CA ARG A 28 15.24 30.49 -43.89
C ARG A 28 13.91 30.40 -44.63
N GLY A 29 12.81 30.61 -43.93
CA GLY A 29 11.47 30.70 -44.50
C GLY A 29 10.45 31.33 -43.55
N GLU A 30 10.32 32.64 -43.67
CA GLU A 30 9.10 33.45 -43.56
C GLU A 30 8.13 33.23 -42.39
N GLU A 31 8.11 34.22 -41.49
CA GLU A 31 6.95 34.56 -40.67
C GLU A 31 5.74 34.86 -41.58
N THR A 32 4.68 34.07 -41.45
CA THR A 32 3.33 34.51 -41.81
C THR A 32 2.40 34.26 -40.64
N SER A 33 1.90 35.37 -40.11
CA SER A 33 0.82 35.44 -39.15
C SER A 33 -0.49 35.07 -39.85
N SER A 34 -1.20 34.05 -39.35
CA SER A 34 -2.65 34.01 -39.49
C SER A 34 -3.29 33.30 -38.31
N SER A 35 -4.07 34.06 -37.56
CA SER A 35 -4.91 33.58 -36.48
C SER A 35 -6.05 32.73 -37.06
N GLY A 36 -6.00 31.43 -36.84
CA GLY A 36 -7.12 30.51 -37.08
C GLY A 36 -7.59 29.94 -35.77
N ALA A 37 -8.75 30.38 -35.28
CA ALA A 37 -9.42 29.79 -34.13
C ALA A 37 -9.80 28.34 -34.46
N ALA A 38 -8.94 27.39 -34.07
CA ALA A 38 -9.24 25.97 -34.14
C ALA A 38 -10.25 25.64 -33.03
N GLY A 39 -11.52 25.53 -33.41
CA GLY A 39 -12.54 24.94 -32.56
C GLY A 39 -12.06 23.57 -32.08
N ARG A 40 -11.90 23.42 -30.77
CA ARG A 40 -11.65 22.13 -30.13
C ARG A 40 -12.78 21.20 -30.51
N ARG A 41 -12.53 20.27 -31.44
CA ARG A 41 -13.37 19.09 -31.59
C ARG A 41 -13.38 18.39 -30.22
N PRO A 42 -14.55 18.04 -29.66
CA PRO A 42 -14.56 17.18 -28.48
C PRO A 42 -13.82 15.90 -28.86
N LEU A 43 -12.82 15.55 -28.05
CA LEU A 43 -12.13 14.25 -28.14
C LEU A 43 -13.22 13.18 -28.13
N ALA A 44 -13.23 12.34 -29.15
CA ALA A 44 -14.10 11.18 -29.18
C ALA A 44 -13.84 10.38 -27.90
N VAL A 45 -14.88 10.18 -27.09
CA VAL A 45 -14.84 9.22 -25.99
C VAL A 45 -14.56 7.87 -26.65
N VAL A 46 -13.35 7.36 -26.45
CA VAL A 46 -12.99 6.01 -26.85
C VAL A 46 -13.76 5.08 -25.92
N ASP A 47 -14.57 4.18 -26.47
CA ASP A 47 -15.21 3.12 -25.69
C ASP A 47 -14.08 2.36 -24.96
N GLY A 48 -14.01 2.49 -23.63
CA GLY A 48 -12.96 1.89 -22.80
C GLY A 48 -12.07 2.86 -22.00
N ALA A 49 -12.43 4.13 -21.83
CA ALA A 49 -11.77 5.00 -20.84
C ALA A 49 -12.35 4.79 -19.42
N MET A 50 -11.50 4.94 -18.40
CA MET A 50 -11.86 4.93 -16.99
C MET A 50 -11.10 5.99 -16.20
N ARG A 51 -11.64 6.40 -15.05
CA ARG A 51 -10.93 7.31 -14.14
C ARG A 51 -9.99 6.56 -13.20
N ALA A 52 -8.79 7.12 -13.01
CA ALA A 52 -7.81 6.61 -12.06
C ALA A 52 -6.98 7.72 -11.43
N VAL A 53 -6.48 7.49 -10.22
CA VAL A 53 -5.43 8.32 -9.62
C VAL A 53 -4.10 7.93 -10.24
N VAL A 54 -3.44 8.85 -10.93
CA VAL A 54 -2.21 8.57 -11.68
C VAL A 54 -1.00 9.19 -11.00
N CYS A 55 0.02 8.37 -10.76
CA CYS A 55 1.34 8.78 -10.32
C CYS A 55 2.31 8.78 -11.51
N ARG A 56 2.75 9.97 -11.94
CA ARG A 56 3.66 10.15 -13.10
C ARG A 56 5.13 10.28 -12.71
N ARG A 57 5.39 10.58 -11.44
CA ARG A 57 6.70 10.70 -10.81
C ARG A 57 6.51 10.58 -9.30
N PHE A 58 7.57 10.26 -8.57
CA PHE A 58 7.50 10.30 -7.11
C PHE A 58 7.18 11.72 -6.62
N ALA A 59 6.23 11.83 -5.70
CA ALA A 59 5.67 13.10 -5.27
C ALA A 59 5.00 13.00 -3.88
N PRO A 60 4.77 14.12 -3.18
CA PRO A 60 3.75 14.17 -2.14
C PRO A 60 2.38 13.71 -2.68
N VAL A 61 1.59 13.03 -1.84
CA VAL A 61 0.27 12.51 -2.24
C VAL A 61 -0.70 13.62 -2.68
N SER A 62 -0.51 14.84 -2.20
CA SER A 62 -1.29 16.02 -2.60
C SER A 62 -1.09 16.44 -4.06
N GLU A 63 -0.08 15.91 -4.74
CA GLU A 63 0.18 16.19 -6.16
C GLU A 63 -0.38 15.11 -7.09
N LEU A 64 -1.02 14.07 -6.56
CA LEU A 64 -1.69 13.08 -7.38
C LEU A 64 -2.93 13.66 -8.04
N THR A 65 -3.14 13.31 -9.31
CA THR A 65 -4.27 13.76 -10.12
C THR A 65 -5.17 12.58 -10.49
N VAL A 66 -6.47 12.85 -10.56
CA VAL A 66 -7.42 11.94 -11.21
C VAL A 66 -7.40 12.23 -12.70
N GLU A 67 -7.13 11.22 -13.51
CA GLU A 67 -7.03 11.30 -14.96
C GLU A 67 -7.93 10.24 -15.62
N GLU A 68 -8.29 10.48 -16.88
CA GLU A 68 -8.88 9.46 -17.75
C GLU A 68 -7.76 8.60 -18.35
N VAL A 69 -7.87 7.28 -18.24
CA VAL A 69 -6.91 6.29 -18.72
C VAL A 69 -7.64 5.14 -19.40
N ASP A 70 -6.93 4.34 -20.20
CA ASP A 70 -7.53 3.15 -20.83
C ASP A 70 -7.89 2.07 -19.79
N GLU A 71 -9.02 1.40 -20.00
CA GLU A 71 -9.48 0.26 -19.19
C GLU A 71 -8.54 -0.93 -19.40
N PRO A 72 -8.09 -1.59 -18.33
CA PRO A 72 -7.24 -2.76 -18.45
C PRO A 72 -8.03 -3.94 -19.03
N THR A 73 -7.41 -4.67 -19.97
CA THR A 73 -7.92 -5.95 -20.43
C THR A 73 -7.27 -7.06 -19.61
N PRO A 74 -8.03 -7.97 -18.96
CA PRO A 74 -7.43 -9.02 -18.14
C PRO A 74 -6.64 -9.99 -19.03
N ALA A 75 -5.41 -10.30 -18.63
CA ALA A 75 -4.64 -11.38 -19.21
C ALA A 75 -5.30 -12.75 -18.93
N ARG A 76 -4.71 -13.81 -19.50
CA ARG A 76 -5.25 -15.18 -19.43
C ARG A 76 -5.61 -15.61 -18.00
N ASP A 77 -4.77 -15.29 -17.02
CA ASP A 77 -4.92 -15.74 -15.63
C ASP A 77 -5.34 -14.59 -14.69
N GLU A 78 -5.95 -13.54 -15.24
CA GLU A 78 -6.40 -12.37 -14.50
C GLU A 78 -7.93 -12.25 -14.45
N VAL A 79 -8.38 -11.46 -13.50
CA VAL A 79 -9.77 -11.10 -13.27
C VAL A 79 -9.88 -9.59 -13.38
N LEU A 80 -10.78 -9.10 -14.21
CA LEU A 80 -11.12 -7.68 -14.27
C LEU A 80 -12.24 -7.41 -13.26
N ILE A 81 -12.01 -6.45 -12.37
CA ILE A 81 -12.91 -6.13 -11.26
C ILE A 81 -13.44 -4.71 -11.45
N ASP A 82 -14.76 -4.55 -11.42
CA ASP A 82 -15.41 -3.25 -11.21
C ASP A 82 -15.28 -2.91 -9.72
N ILE A 83 -14.48 -1.89 -9.40
CA ILE A 83 -14.12 -1.55 -8.01
C ILE A 83 -15.30 -0.85 -7.34
N HIS A 84 -15.72 -1.37 -6.19
CA HIS A 84 -16.74 -0.74 -5.35
C HIS A 84 -16.12 0.08 -4.22
N ALA A 85 -15.05 -0.44 -3.62
CA ALA A 85 -14.30 0.23 -2.56
C ALA A 85 -12.82 -0.15 -2.63
N ALA A 86 -11.95 0.78 -2.25
CA ALA A 86 -10.52 0.57 -2.15
C ALA A 86 -10.01 1.01 -0.78
N GLY A 87 -9.09 0.24 -0.20
CA GLY A 87 -8.47 0.53 1.08
C GLY A 87 -7.29 1.47 0.90
N VAL A 88 -7.22 2.52 1.72
CA VAL A 88 -6.07 3.43 1.75
C VAL A 88 -5.14 3.00 2.88
N ASN A 89 -3.93 2.60 2.51
CA ASN A 89 -2.95 2.04 3.43
C ASN A 89 -1.66 2.87 3.44
N PHE A 90 -0.90 2.82 4.54
CA PHE A 90 0.35 3.57 4.65
C PHE A 90 1.40 3.22 3.56
N PRO A 91 1.54 1.95 3.12
CA PRO A 91 2.40 1.62 1.98
C PRO A 91 2.05 2.38 0.69
N ASP A 92 0.78 2.71 0.43
CA ASP A 92 0.40 3.47 -0.77
C ASP A 92 1.09 4.84 -0.79
N VAL A 93 1.14 5.51 0.37
CA VAL A 93 1.83 6.80 0.56
C VAL A 93 3.33 6.65 0.32
N LEU A 94 3.94 5.58 0.86
CA LEU A 94 5.37 5.33 0.71
C LEU A 94 5.74 5.01 -0.74
N ILE A 95 4.91 4.25 -1.46
CA ILE A 95 5.11 3.90 -2.87
C ILE A 95 5.06 5.17 -3.73
N VAL A 96 4.04 6.01 -3.56
CA VAL A 96 3.89 7.28 -4.28
C VAL A 96 5.07 8.23 -4.04
N GLN A 97 5.68 8.17 -2.84
CA GLN A 97 6.84 8.99 -2.49
C GLN A 97 8.19 8.35 -2.84
N GLY A 98 8.22 7.13 -3.40
CA GLY A 98 9.47 6.40 -3.71
C GLY A 98 10.25 5.93 -2.48
N LYS A 99 9.58 5.92 -1.30
CA LYS A 99 10.15 5.55 0.00
C LYS A 99 9.92 4.09 0.37
N TYR A 100 9.22 3.33 -0.48
CA TYR A 100 8.96 1.91 -0.27
C TYR A 100 9.97 1.01 -1.01
N GLN A 101 10.00 -0.26 -0.63
CA GLN A 101 10.87 -1.28 -1.25
C GLN A 101 10.44 -1.57 -2.69
N ALA A 102 9.13 -1.68 -2.94
CA ALA A 102 8.58 -1.80 -4.28
C ALA A 102 8.53 -0.43 -4.98
N ARG A 103 8.97 -0.40 -6.24
CA ARG A 103 9.01 0.80 -7.08
C ARG A 103 8.40 0.50 -8.45
N PRO A 104 7.08 0.70 -8.61
CA PRO A 104 6.42 0.53 -9.91
C PRO A 104 6.99 1.48 -10.96
N GLY A 105 6.96 1.07 -12.23
CA GLY A 105 7.32 1.96 -13.35
C GLY A 105 6.30 3.08 -13.55
N PHE A 106 6.73 4.22 -14.07
CA PHE A 106 5.82 5.34 -14.38
C PHE A 106 5.23 5.25 -15.79
N PRO A 107 4.01 5.77 -16.01
CA PRO A 107 3.04 6.12 -14.98
C PRO A 107 2.47 4.86 -14.31
N PHE A 108 2.07 4.95 -13.04
CA PHE A 108 1.31 3.90 -12.37
C PHE A 108 0.12 4.45 -11.60
N ILE A 109 -0.84 3.57 -11.29
CA ILE A 109 -2.02 3.87 -10.47
C ILE A 109 -1.75 3.30 -9.06
N PRO A 110 -1.78 4.08 -7.98
CA PRO A 110 -1.60 3.54 -6.61
C PRO A 110 -2.80 2.71 -6.13
N GLY A 111 -2.73 2.16 -4.92
CA GLY A 111 -3.82 1.41 -4.28
C GLY A 111 -3.55 -0.09 -4.26
N GLY A 112 -3.30 -0.62 -3.06
CA GLY A 112 -2.89 -2.01 -2.85
C GLY A 112 -4.00 -3.03 -2.67
N GLU A 113 -5.22 -2.62 -2.32
CA GLU A 113 -6.36 -3.52 -2.10
C GLU A 113 -7.69 -2.92 -2.56
N VAL A 114 -8.60 -3.80 -3.02
CA VAL A 114 -9.96 -3.42 -3.43
C VAL A 114 -10.98 -4.49 -3.06
N ALA A 115 -12.23 -4.08 -2.99
CA ALA A 115 -13.38 -4.96 -3.07
C ALA A 115 -14.34 -4.47 -4.15
N GLY A 116 -14.97 -5.40 -4.85
CA GLY A 116 -15.76 -5.09 -6.02
C GLY A 116 -16.48 -6.31 -6.56
N VAL A 117 -16.85 -6.23 -7.83
CA VAL A 117 -17.56 -7.28 -8.54
C VAL A 117 -16.74 -7.68 -9.75
N VAL A 118 -16.66 -8.98 -10.01
CA VAL A 118 -16.02 -9.48 -11.24
C VAL A 118 -16.78 -8.97 -12.46
N ARG A 119 -16.08 -8.27 -13.34
CA ARG A 119 -16.59 -7.78 -14.62
C ARG A 119 -16.38 -8.82 -15.71
N SER A 120 -15.17 -9.35 -15.81
CA SER A 120 -14.77 -10.40 -16.74
C SER A 120 -13.57 -11.18 -16.21
N VAL A 121 -13.31 -12.33 -16.81
CA VAL A 121 -12.19 -13.21 -16.44
C VAL A 121 -11.40 -13.61 -17.67
N GLY A 122 -10.10 -13.79 -17.51
CA GLY A 122 -9.23 -14.38 -18.52
C GLY A 122 -9.55 -15.86 -18.74
N ALA A 123 -9.19 -16.38 -19.92
CA ALA A 123 -9.53 -17.75 -20.33
C ALA A 123 -8.93 -18.88 -19.45
N GLY A 124 -7.95 -18.56 -18.60
CA GLY A 124 -7.34 -19.49 -17.65
C GLY A 124 -8.10 -19.59 -16.32
N VAL A 125 -8.95 -18.61 -15.99
CA VAL A 125 -9.72 -18.57 -14.74
C VAL A 125 -10.98 -19.41 -14.88
N ARG A 126 -11.19 -20.35 -13.95
CA ARG A 126 -12.26 -21.37 -14.06
C ARG A 126 -13.26 -21.36 -12.91
N ASP A 127 -12.97 -20.63 -11.84
CA ASP A 127 -13.68 -20.70 -10.57
C ASP A 127 -14.27 -19.36 -10.11
N LEU A 128 -14.17 -18.34 -10.96
CA LEU A 128 -14.83 -17.04 -10.82
C LEU A 128 -15.59 -16.72 -12.09
N ALA A 129 -16.70 -16.00 -11.96
CA ALA A 129 -17.53 -15.56 -13.07
C ALA A 129 -17.97 -14.10 -12.90
N PRO A 130 -18.32 -13.39 -13.99
CA PRO A 130 -18.94 -12.07 -13.92
C PRO A 130 -20.10 -12.03 -12.93
N GLY A 131 -20.15 -10.98 -12.11
CA GLY A 131 -21.14 -10.81 -11.04
C GLY A 131 -20.71 -11.34 -9.68
N ASP A 132 -19.62 -12.11 -9.58
CA ASP A 132 -19.12 -12.57 -8.29
C ASP A 132 -18.58 -11.41 -7.44
N PRO A 133 -18.98 -11.29 -6.16
CA PRO A 133 -18.39 -10.33 -5.25
C PRO A 133 -17.00 -10.82 -4.82
N VAL A 134 -16.00 -9.94 -4.89
CA VAL A 134 -14.60 -10.29 -4.66
C VAL A 134 -13.88 -9.23 -3.85
N PHE A 135 -12.85 -9.69 -3.13
CA PHE A 135 -11.76 -8.89 -2.61
C PHE A 135 -10.49 -9.20 -3.40
N ALA A 136 -9.61 -8.23 -3.60
CA ALA A 136 -8.33 -8.44 -4.28
C ALA A 136 -7.17 -7.64 -3.68
N LEU A 137 -5.99 -8.28 -3.60
CA LEU A 137 -4.71 -7.64 -3.31
C LEU A 137 -4.00 -7.28 -4.62
N CYS A 138 -4.22 -6.06 -5.11
CA CYS A 138 -3.67 -5.62 -6.39
C CYS A 138 -2.17 -5.32 -6.30
N GLY A 139 -1.69 -4.88 -5.13
CA GLY A 139 -0.36 -4.30 -4.94
C GLY A 139 -0.26 -2.86 -5.45
N VAL A 140 -0.70 -2.61 -6.68
CA VAL A 140 -1.00 -1.29 -7.26
C VAL A 140 -2.20 -1.40 -8.21
N GLY A 141 -2.80 -0.29 -8.61
CA GLY A 141 -3.94 -0.24 -9.54
C GLY A 141 -5.31 -0.07 -8.88
N GLY A 142 -5.38 -0.15 -7.54
CA GLY A 142 -6.66 -0.14 -6.83
C GLY A 142 -7.37 1.21 -6.74
N PHE A 143 -6.68 2.34 -6.98
CA PHE A 143 -7.29 3.67 -7.01
C PHE A 143 -7.76 4.05 -8.42
N ALA A 144 -8.60 3.19 -8.98
CA ALA A 144 -9.23 3.34 -10.28
C ALA A 144 -10.69 2.84 -10.23
N GLU A 145 -11.44 3.04 -11.30
CA GLU A 145 -12.77 2.44 -11.42
C GLU A 145 -12.70 0.92 -11.68
N ARG A 146 -11.63 0.44 -12.32
CA ARG A 146 -11.39 -0.98 -12.61
C ARG A 146 -9.94 -1.37 -12.43
N VAL A 147 -9.72 -2.64 -12.12
CA VAL A 147 -8.38 -3.22 -12.01
C VAL A 147 -8.38 -4.66 -12.51
N ALA A 148 -7.35 -5.03 -13.28
CA ALA A 148 -7.06 -6.41 -13.62
C ALA A 148 -6.08 -6.98 -12.59
N VAL A 149 -6.42 -8.11 -11.97
CA VAL A 149 -5.62 -8.74 -10.92
C VAL A 149 -5.45 -10.22 -11.20
N VAL A 150 -4.24 -10.72 -11.04
CA VAL A 150 -3.94 -12.14 -11.15
C VAL A 150 -4.80 -12.96 -10.18
N ARG A 151 -5.38 -14.06 -10.68
CA ARG A 151 -6.39 -14.85 -9.96
C ARG A 151 -5.96 -15.21 -8.55
N GLU A 152 -4.71 -15.57 -8.31
CA GLU A 152 -4.21 -16.01 -6.99
C GLU A 152 -4.34 -14.95 -5.90
N ARG A 153 -4.53 -13.68 -6.27
CA ARG A 153 -4.71 -12.56 -5.35
C ARG A 153 -6.16 -12.13 -5.18
N VAL A 154 -7.11 -12.86 -5.78
CA VAL A 154 -8.54 -12.59 -5.74
C VAL A 154 -9.23 -13.62 -4.86
N VAL A 155 -10.07 -13.16 -3.94
CA VAL A 155 -10.86 -14.00 -3.03
C VAL A 155 -12.34 -13.75 -3.29
N LYS A 156 -13.08 -14.81 -3.62
CA LYS A 156 -14.54 -14.76 -3.71
C LYS A 156 -15.14 -14.54 -2.32
N LEU A 157 -16.02 -13.55 -2.20
CA LEU A 157 -16.70 -13.21 -0.97
C LEU A 157 -18.06 -13.92 -0.90
N ASP A 158 -18.53 -14.14 0.32
CA ASP A 158 -19.95 -14.45 0.53
C ASP A 158 -20.77 -13.22 0.13
N PRO A 159 -21.86 -13.35 -0.65
CA PRO A 159 -22.66 -12.21 -1.11
C PRO A 159 -23.25 -11.34 0.00
N ARG A 160 -23.28 -11.81 1.26
CA ARG A 160 -23.73 -11.04 2.43
C ARG A 160 -22.66 -10.11 2.98
N VAL A 161 -21.42 -10.21 2.52
CA VAL A 161 -20.33 -9.33 2.95
C VAL A 161 -20.49 -7.98 2.26
N ASP A 162 -20.56 -6.92 3.05
CA ASP A 162 -20.56 -5.54 2.55
C ASP A 162 -19.22 -5.23 1.86
N LEU A 163 -19.27 -4.83 0.59
CA LEU A 163 -18.08 -4.56 -0.21
C LEU A 163 -17.29 -3.34 0.29
N ARG A 164 -17.94 -2.34 0.91
CA ARG A 164 -17.26 -1.20 1.51
C ARG A 164 -16.45 -1.65 2.73
N VAL A 165 -17.00 -2.53 3.55
CA VAL A 165 -16.26 -3.13 4.67
C VAL A 165 -15.11 -3.98 4.13
N ALA A 166 -15.37 -4.86 3.16
CA ALA A 166 -14.35 -5.74 2.59
C ALA A 166 -13.15 -4.96 2.00
N GLY A 167 -13.41 -3.81 1.36
CA GLY A 167 -12.37 -3.00 0.71
C GLY A 167 -11.32 -2.42 1.66
N GLY A 168 -11.61 -2.29 2.97
CA GLY A 168 -10.65 -1.82 3.98
C GLY A 168 -10.29 -2.84 5.06
N PHE A 169 -10.75 -4.09 4.92
CA PHE A 169 -10.66 -5.10 5.97
C PHE A 169 -9.40 -5.96 5.85
N VAL A 170 -9.11 -6.49 4.67
CA VAL A 170 -8.19 -7.64 4.58
C VAL A 170 -6.75 -7.25 4.82
N MET A 171 -6.24 -6.15 4.25
CA MET A 171 -4.83 -5.76 4.47
C MET A 171 -4.54 -5.53 5.96
N THR A 172 -5.47 -4.90 6.68
CA THR A 172 -5.29 -4.63 8.12
C THR A 172 -5.44 -5.88 8.96
N TYR A 173 -6.53 -6.64 8.81
CA TYR A 173 -6.81 -7.82 9.65
C TYR A 173 -5.91 -9.01 9.31
N ALA A 174 -5.62 -9.28 8.04
CA ALA A 174 -4.73 -10.39 7.68
C ALA A 174 -3.31 -10.13 8.19
N THR A 175 -2.82 -8.88 8.09
CA THR A 175 -1.51 -8.49 8.63
C THR A 175 -1.47 -8.68 10.16
N SER A 176 -2.47 -8.18 10.87
CA SER A 176 -2.53 -8.30 12.33
C SER A 176 -2.75 -9.74 12.79
N LEU A 177 -3.55 -10.53 12.08
CA LEU A 177 -3.75 -11.94 12.38
C LEU A 177 -2.46 -12.73 12.20
N TYR A 178 -1.76 -12.53 11.09
CA TYR A 178 -0.47 -13.19 10.84
C TYR A 178 0.57 -12.82 11.92
N ALA A 179 0.65 -11.54 12.27
CA ALA A 179 1.56 -11.06 13.31
C ALA A 179 1.26 -11.67 14.68
N LEU A 180 -0.02 -11.74 15.09
CA LEU A 180 -0.40 -12.24 16.41
C LEU A 180 -0.39 -13.76 16.47
N LYS A 181 -1.00 -14.44 15.50
CA LYS A 181 -1.21 -15.89 15.52
C LYS A 181 -0.01 -16.67 15.02
N ASP A 182 0.57 -16.28 13.90
CA ASP A 182 1.63 -17.08 13.26
C ASP A 182 3.03 -16.67 13.73
N ARG A 183 3.26 -15.36 13.91
CA ARG A 183 4.56 -14.82 14.33
C ARG A 183 4.74 -14.80 15.83
N ALA A 184 3.86 -14.13 16.56
CA ALA A 184 3.92 -14.04 18.01
C ALA A 184 3.41 -15.30 18.70
N ARG A 185 2.51 -16.06 18.04
CA ARG A 185 1.83 -17.22 18.61
C ARG A 185 1.12 -16.89 19.93
N LEU A 186 0.46 -15.73 19.94
CA LEU A 186 -0.29 -15.22 21.09
C LEU A 186 -1.25 -16.29 21.61
N ALA A 187 -1.09 -16.63 22.88
CA ALA A 187 -1.90 -17.62 23.57
C ALA A 187 -2.99 -16.96 24.43
N GLU A 188 -4.02 -17.74 24.76
CA GLU A 188 -5.06 -17.32 25.69
C GLU A 188 -4.45 -16.99 27.06
N GLY A 189 -4.93 -15.90 27.68
CA GLY A 189 -4.46 -15.42 28.98
C GLY A 189 -3.19 -14.57 28.94
N GLU A 190 -2.45 -14.53 27.83
CA GLU A 190 -1.30 -13.64 27.66
C GLU A 190 -1.71 -12.17 27.62
N THR A 191 -0.80 -11.29 28.04
CA THR A 191 -0.96 -9.84 27.96
C THR A 191 -0.38 -9.32 26.64
N LEU A 192 -1.24 -8.75 25.81
CA LEU A 192 -0.89 -8.10 24.54
C LEU A 192 -0.86 -6.57 24.71
N LEU A 193 0.28 -5.94 24.45
CA LEU A 193 0.37 -4.49 24.26
C LEU A 193 0.23 -4.14 22.78
N VAL A 194 -0.68 -3.23 22.44
CA VAL A 194 -0.83 -2.71 21.07
C VAL A 194 -0.46 -1.23 21.05
N LEU A 195 0.63 -0.89 20.34
CA LEU A 195 1.01 0.50 20.08
C LEU A 195 0.26 1.03 18.86
N GLY A 196 -0.04 2.33 18.85
CA GLY A 196 -0.84 2.94 17.77
C GLY A 196 -2.22 2.30 17.62
N ALA A 197 -2.83 1.88 18.74
CA ALA A 197 -3.98 0.96 18.77
C ALA A 197 -5.24 1.47 18.04
N ALA A 198 -5.36 2.78 17.81
CA ALA A 198 -6.50 3.36 17.08
C ALA A 198 -6.26 3.52 15.56
N GLY A 199 -5.10 3.08 15.04
CA GLY A 199 -4.86 2.98 13.59
C GLY A 199 -5.43 1.68 13.00
N GLY A 200 -5.52 1.56 11.68
CA GLY A 200 -6.17 0.41 11.02
C GLY A 200 -5.66 -0.96 11.49
N VAL A 201 -4.34 -1.19 11.41
CA VAL A 201 -3.73 -2.45 11.90
C VAL A 201 -3.75 -2.59 13.42
N GLY A 202 -3.65 -1.48 14.16
CA GLY A 202 -3.69 -1.46 15.62
C GLY A 202 -5.07 -1.88 16.15
N LEU A 203 -6.14 -1.35 15.55
CA LEU A 203 -7.50 -1.66 15.96
C LEU A 203 -7.84 -3.12 15.63
N ALA A 204 -7.41 -3.59 14.45
CA ALA A 204 -7.49 -5.00 14.10
C ALA A 204 -6.74 -5.89 15.10
N ALA A 205 -5.55 -5.47 15.55
CA ALA A 205 -4.78 -6.21 16.57
C ALA A 205 -5.47 -6.23 17.94
N VAL A 206 -6.16 -5.15 18.34
CA VAL A 206 -6.99 -5.12 19.56
C VAL A 206 -8.10 -6.17 19.46
N GLU A 207 -8.91 -6.12 18.41
CA GLU A 207 -10.04 -7.03 18.25
C GLU A 207 -9.62 -8.50 18.14
N LEU A 208 -8.56 -8.76 17.37
CA LEU A 208 -8.01 -10.11 17.22
C LEU A 208 -7.39 -10.63 18.51
N GLY A 209 -6.64 -9.79 19.25
CA GLY A 209 -6.10 -10.14 20.55
C GLY A 209 -7.20 -10.56 21.53
N LYS A 210 -8.30 -9.81 21.57
CA LYS A 210 -9.48 -10.17 22.37
C LYS A 210 -10.12 -11.48 21.94
N ARG A 211 -10.26 -11.71 20.63
CA ARG A 211 -10.79 -12.98 20.09
C ARG A 211 -9.88 -14.18 20.36
N LEU A 212 -8.58 -13.96 20.49
CA LEU A 212 -7.60 -14.98 20.86
C LEU A 212 -7.51 -15.21 22.38
N GLY A 213 -8.31 -14.50 23.18
CA GLY A 213 -8.36 -14.68 24.64
C GLY A 213 -7.27 -13.93 25.40
N ALA A 214 -6.58 -12.98 24.77
CA ALA A 214 -5.56 -12.18 25.43
C ALA A 214 -6.17 -11.06 26.30
N ARG A 215 -5.37 -10.60 27.27
CA ARG A 215 -5.59 -9.34 27.98
C ARG A 215 -4.91 -8.21 27.21
N VAL A 216 -5.68 -7.32 26.63
CA VAL A 216 -5.21 -6.30 25.69
C VAL A 216 -5.03 -4.94 26.38
N ILE A 217 -3.82 -4.40 26.27
CA ILE A 217 -3.48 -3.02 26.60
C ILE A 217 -3.41 -2.23 25.29
N ALA A 218 -4.39 -1.35 25.06
CA ALA A 218 -4.40 -0.45 23.91
C ALA A 218 -3.70 0.86 24.25
N ALA A 219 -2.64 1.19 23.51
CA ALA A 219 -1.92 2.44 23.67
C ALA A 219 -2.20 3.37 22.48
N ALA A 220 -2.70 4.58 22.75
CA ALA A 220 -3.05 5.58 21.74
C ALA A 220 -2.74 7.01 22.21
N SER A 221 -2.87 7.98 21.30
CA SER A 221 -2.38 9.36 21.51
C SER A 221 -3.43 10.33 22.09
N SER A 222 -4.67 9.91 22.29
CA SER A 222 -5.75 10.78 22.78
C SER A 222 -6.86 9.95 23.45
N ALA A 223 -7.70 10.62 24.25
CA ALA A 223 -8.84 9.98 24.91
C ALA A 223 -9.85 9.41 23.89
N GLU A 224 -10.25 10.18 22.89
CA GLU A 224 -11.15 9.74 21.80
C GLU A 224 -10.65 8.46 21.09
N LYS A 225 -9.34 8.37 20.83
CA LYS A 225 -8.74 7.17 20.23
C LYS A 225 -8.78 5.97 21.17
N LEU A 226 -8.65 6.20 22.47
CA LEU A 226 -8.75 5.14 23.47
C LEU A 226 -10.19 4.67 23.68
N GLU A 227 -11.17 5.57 23.58
CA GLU A 227 -12.59 5.21 23.60
C GLU A 227 -12.94 4.26 22.45
N LEU A 228 -12.42 4.54 21.24
CA LEU A 228 -12.52 3.62 20.11
C LEU A 228 -11.91 2.24 20.43
N CYS A 229 -10.70 2.22 21.01
CA CYS A 229 -10.04 0.96 21.38
C CYS A 229 -10.82 0.18 22.46
N ALA A 230 -11.41 0.89 23.42
CA ALA A 230 -12.25 0.30 24.46
C ALA A 230 -13.53 -0.31 23.86
N ALA A 231 -14.18 0.40 22.93
CA ALA A 231 -15.35 -0.10 22.20
C ALA A 231 -15.02 -1.35 21.36
N SER A 232 -13.79 -1.46 20.84
CA SER A 232 -13.25 -2.65 20.17
C SER A 232 -12.77 -3.75 21.14
N GLY A 233 -12.92 -3.57 22.45
CA GLY A 233 -12.75 -4.60 23.46
C GLY A 233 -11.45 -4.56 24.26
N ALA A 234 -10.61 -3.52 24.13
CA ALA A 234 -9.41 -3.39 24.95
C ALA A 234 -9.72 -3.41 26.46
N ASP A 235 -8.92 -4.15 27.25
CA ASP A 235 -9.13 -4.25 28.70
C ASP A 235 -8.52 -3.06 29.46
N LEU A 236 -7.40 -2.55 28.96
CA LEU A 236 -6.63 -1.48 29.58
C LEU A 236 -6.24 -0.44 28.52
N LEU A 237 -6.23 0.83 28.93
CA LEU A 237 -6.03 1.97 28.05
C LEU A 237 -4.81 2.77 28.51
N LEU A 238 -3.92 3.11 27.57
CA LEU A 238 -2.70 3.87 27.83
C LEU A 238 -2.63 5.09 26.90
N ASN A 239 -2.76 6.30 27.45
CA ASN A 239 -2.61 7.53 26.67
C ASN A 239 -1.14 7.97 26.62
N TYR A 240 -0.39 7.51 25.62
CA TYR A 240 1.01 7.94 25.46
C TYR A 240 1.15 9.38 24.97
N GLY A 241 0.06 9.99 24.46
CA GLY A 241 0.07 11.38 24.03
C GLY A 241 0.35 12.36 25.18
N ALA A 242 -0.03 11.99 26.41
CA ALA A 242 0.20 12.74 27.63
C ALA A 242 1.60 12.52 28.23
N LEU A 243 2.35 11.51 27.75
CA LEU A 243 3.65 11.12 28.30
C LEU A 243 4.77 11.85 27.55
N LYS A 244 4.86 13.18 27.73
CA LYS A 244 5.85 14.01 27.04
C LYS A 244 7.01 14.38 27.95
N GLY A 245 8.22 14.32 27.40
CA GLY A 245 9.40 14.91 28.04
C GLY A 245 9.46 16.42 27.81
N ASP A 246 10.49 17.06 28.37
CA ASP A 246 10.71 18.51 28.26
C ASP A 246 10.91 18.97 26.80
N ASP A 247 11.32 18.07 25.91
CA ASP A 247 11.48 18.31 24.47
C ASP A 247 10.19 18.13 23.66
N GLY A 248 9.06 17.85 24.32
CA GLY A 248 7.76 17.61 23.68
C GLY A 248 7.65 16.25 22.95
N ARG A 249 8.70 15.42 23.00
CA ARG A 249 8.68 14.05 22.45
C ARG A 249 8.13 13.08 23.49
N LEU A 250 7.77 11.89 23.04
CA LEU A 250 7.32 10.82 23.92
C LEU A 250 8.44 10.44 24.90
N ASP A 251 8.17 10.50 26.20
CA ASP A 251 9.09 10.01 27.23
C ASP A 251 8.97 8.48 27.33
N GLY A 252 9.98 7.79 26.79
CA GLY A 252 10.05 6.33 26.82
C GLY A 252 10.16 5.73 28.22
N ARG A 253 10.72 6.45 29.20
CA ARG A 253 10.75 5.98 30.60
C ARG A 253 9.36 6.06 31.22
N ALA A 254 8.64 7.15 30.99
CA ALA A 254 7.26 7.30 31.43
C ALA A 254 6.35 6.23 30.79
N LEU A 255 6.49 6.00 29.47
CA LEU A 255 5.76 4.95 28.77
C LEU A 255 6.04 3.56 29.37
N LYS A 256 7.31 3.21 29.56
CA LYS A 256 7.69 1.93 30.17
C LYS A 256 7.15 1.77 31.59
N GLY A 257 7.15 2.86 32.38
CA GLY A 257 6.58 2.88 33.73
C GLY A 257 5.08 2.58 33.70
N GLU A 258 4.35 3.21 32.79
CA GLU A 258 2.91 3.02 32.66
C GLU A 258 2.54 1.62 32.15
N ILE A 259 3.29 1.09 31.17
CA ILE A 259 3.13 -0.30 30.72
C ILE A 259 3.32 -1.27 31.91
N ARG A 260 4.38 -1.09 32.71
CA ARG A 260 4.61 -1.92 33.91
C ARG A 260 3.49 -1.79 34.93
N ARG A 261 3.00 -0.58 35.17
CA ARG A 261 1.89 -0.33 36.10
C ARG A 261 0.62 -1.06 35.67
N LEU A 262 0.27 -1.01 34.38
CA LEU A 262 -0.92 -1.66 33.83
C LEU A 262 -0.77 -3.19 33.73
N SER A 263 0.43 -3.66 33.40
CA SER A 263 0.71 -5.09 33.22
C SER A 263 1.10 -5.83 34.49
N GLY A 264 1.50 -5.13 35.55
CA GLY A 264 1.96 -5.69 36.83
C GLY A 264 3.43 -6.11 36.84
N ALA A 265 3.94 -6.70 35.76
CA ALA A 265 5.34 -7.14 35.65
C ALA A 265 5.97 -6.96 34.25
N GLY A 266 5.16 -6.84 33.20
CA GLY A 266 5.57 -6.82 31.80
C GLY A 266 4.47 -7.39 30.91
N VAL A 267 4.62 -7.27 29.59
CA VAL A 267 3.71 -7.88 28.61
C VAL A 267 4.37 -9.08 27.95
N ASP A 268 3.58 -10.07 27.54
CA ASP A 268 4.07 -11.27 26.85
C ASP A 268 4.33 -10.98 25.38
N VAL A 269 3.44 -10.21 24.75
CA VAL A 269 3.53 -9.80 23.34
C VAL A 269 3.37 -8.29 23.21
N THR A 270 4.21 -7.68 22.37
CA THR A 270 4.04 -6.29 21.91
C THR A 270 3.79 -6.29 20.41
N TYR A 271 2.67 -5.71 20.00
CA TYR A 271 2.36 -5.37 18.62
C TYR A 271 2.76 -3.90 18.36
N ASP A 272 3.84 -3.71 17.61
CA ASP A 272 4.40 -2.38 17.32
C ASP A 272 4.39 -2.08 15.81
N PRO A 273 3.37 -1.37 15.31
CA PRO A 273 3.31 -0.88 13.93
C PRO A 273 3.91 0.54 13.80
N VAL A 274 4.42 1.13 14.89
CA VAL A 274 4.91 2.52 14.92
C VAL A 274 6.41 2.54 14.63
N GLY A 275 7.18 1.69 15.32
CA GLY A 275 8.65 1.66 15.28
C GLY A 275 9.31 2.93 15.83
N GLY A 276 10.65 2.96 15.79
CA GLY A 276 11.48 4.09 16.22
C GLY A 276 12.40 3.80 17.38
#